data_AF-A0A165YCS9-F1
#
_entry.id   AF-A0A165YCS9-F1
#
_cell.length_a   1.000
_cell.length_b   1.000
_cell.length_c   1.000
_cell.angle_alpha   90.00
_cell.angle_beta   90.00
_cell.angle_gamma   90.00
#
_symmetry.space_group_name_H-M   'P 1'
#
loop_
_entity.id
_entity.type
_entity.pdbx_description
1 polymer ?
#
loop_
_entity_poly.entity_id
_entity_poly.type
_entity_poly.pdbx_seq_one_letter_code
_entity_poly.pdbx_strand_id
1 'polypeptide(L)'
;MMLISLLLMHSRLQWYSDLAHGGNVPTAAIIIRLPEALTVVYKPVKIDTLNGVFVVFDPQPNPSTKTDAASLIVFPSSESVLGYLLERFYIASATLASMPKSDMAKYTSFTARYFIRNPGWYPDHADHDAYEANLQVLRLQCTLATTHQQTLAAEKETQHHIAKSSRQAQEIRKLRQEKEQGQQATQKAEREVEEYLNRLSSQAKELLTLQEEKENTASKLRALQSDYHNLLNTNQAL
;
A
#
# COMPACT_ATOMS: atom_id res chain seq x y z
N MET A 1 -4.08 -31.46 -33.42
CA MET A 1 -5.48 -31.07 -33.10
C MET A 1 -5.61 -29.58 -32.80
N MET A 2 -4.78 -28.98 -31.93
CA MET A 2 -4.84 -27.55 -31.60
C MET A 2 -4.78 -26.59 -32.81
N LEU A 3 -3.92 -26.89 -33.80
CA LEU A 3 -3.81 -26.08 -35.02
C LEU A 3 -5.11 -26.06 -35.86
N ILE A 4 -5.82 -27.20 -35.91
CA ILE A 4 -7.09 -27.32 -36.66
C ILE A 4 -8.19 -26.51 -35.97
N SER A 5 -8.26 -26.58 -34.64
CA SER A 5 -9.23 -25.80 -33.85
C SER A 5 -8.96 -24.28 -33.95
N LEU A 6 -7.69 -23.87 -34.01
CA LEU A 6 -7.30 -22.47 -34.20
C LEU A 6 -7.55 -21.98 -35.63
N LEU A 7 -7.35 -22.82 -36.64
CA LEU A 7 -7.72 -22.49 -38.03
C LEU A 7 -9.25 -22.36 -38.20
N LEU A 8 -10.03 -23.20 -37.52
CA LEU A 8 -11.49 -23.05 -37.46
C LEU A 8 -11.89 -21.74 -36.78
N MET A 9 -11.21 -21.37 -35.70
CA MET A 9 -11.43 -20.09 -35.01
C MET A 9 -11.04 -18.89 -35.89
N HIS A 10 -9.90 -18.95 -36.59
CA HIS A 10 -9.50 -17.93 -37.54
C HIS A 10 -10.56 -17.75 -38.64
N SER A 11 -11.03 -18.85 -39.23
CA SER A 11 -12.07 -18.83 -40.26
C SER A 11 -13.37 -18.22 -39.73
N ARG A 12 -13.71 -18.45 -38.47
CA ARG A 12 -14.90 -17.85 -37.81
C ARG A 12 -14.70 -16.36 -37.51
N LEU A 13 -13.54 -15.97 -36.97
CA LEU A 13 -13.20 -14.55 -36.74
C LEU A 13 -13.16 -13.75 -38.04
N GLN A 14 -12.62 -14.34 -39.11
CA GLN A 14 -12.64 -13.75 -40.44
C GLN A 14 -14.06 -13.60 -40.96
N TRP A 15 -14.87 -14.67 -40.88
CA TRP A 15 -16.27 -14.62 -41.25
C TRP A 15 -17.05 -13.55 -40.47
N TYR A 16 -16.73 -13.28 -39.20
CA TYR A 16 -17.32 -12.17 -38.44
C TYR A 16 -16.90 -10.81 -38.93
N SER A 17 -15.62 -10.65 -39.25
CA SER A 17 -15.15 -9.45 -39.91
C SER A 17 -15.99 -9.25 -41.16
N ASP A 18 -16.05 -10.23 -42.05
CA ASP A 18 -16.75 -10.16 -43.33
C ASP A 18 -18.27 -9.93 -43.18
N LEU A 19 -18.93 -10.59 -42.24
CA LEU A 19 -20.36 -10.40 -41.93
C LEU A 19 -20.64 -8.97 -41.43
N ALA A 20 -19.75 -8.42 -40.62
CA ALA A 20 -19.86 -7.07 -40.08
C ALA A 20 -19.39 -5.98 -41.06
N HIS A 21 -18.68 -6.33 -42.15
CA HIS A 21 -18.46 -5.40 -43.28
C HIS A 21 -19.79 -5.06 -43.98
N GLY A 22 -20.78 -5.97 -43.96
CA GLY A 22 -22.11 -5.76 -44.52
C GLY A 22 -23.12 -5.08 -43.59
N GLY A 23 -22.95 -5.20 -42.27
CA GLY A 23 -23.80 -4.56 -41.26
C GLY A 23 -22.95 -4.10 -40.09
N ASN A 24 -23.06 -2.82 -39.71
CA ASN A 24 -22.29 -2.15 -38.63
C ASN A 24 -22.56 -2.74 -37.23
N VAL A 25 -22.47 -4.04 -37.04
CA VAL A 25 -22.94 -4.74 -35.84
C VAL A 25 -21.75 -5.33 -35.10
N PRO A 26 -21.56 -4.97 -33.81
CA PRO A 26 -20.52 -5.56 -33.00
C PRO A 26 -20.80 -7.05 -32.74
N THR A 27 -19.74 -7.85 -32.77
CA THR A 27 -19.79 -9.30 -32.52
C THR A 27 -18.75 -9.65 -31.45
N ALA A 28 -18.97 -10.75 -30.73
CA ALA A 28 -18.04 -11.20 -29.70
C ALA A 28 -17.90 -12.73 -29.72
N ALA A 29 -16.84 -13.23 -29.14
CA ALA A 29 -16.59 -14.65 -28.94
C ALA A 29 -15.95 -14.83 -27.56
N ILE A 30 -16.44 -15.80 -26.79
CA ILE A 30 -15.78 -16.25 -25.57
C ILE A 30 -15.05 -17.54 -25.92
N ILE A 31 -13.76 -17.54 -25.64
CA ILE A 31 -12.80 -18.57 -25.98
C ILE A 31 -12.38 -19.20 -24.66
N ILE A 32 -12.75 -20.46 -24.43
CA ILE A 32 -12.52 -21.19 -23.18
C ILE A 32 -11.55 -22.35 -23.45
N ARG A 33 -10.40 -22.32 -22.78
CA ARG A 33 -9.46 -23.44 -22.66
C ARG A 33 -9.15 -23.61 -21.18
N LEU A 34 -9.85 -24.52 -20.51
CA LEU A 34 -9.74 -24.65 -19.05
C LEU A 34 -8.29 -24.73 -18.57
N PRO A 35 -7.90 -23.95 -17.53
CA PRO A 35 -8.75 -23.07 -16.71
C PRO A 35 -8.91 -21.64 -17.25
N GLU A 36 -8.40 -21.34 -18.44
CA GLU A 36 -8.36 -20.01 -19.03
C GLU A 36 -9.64 -19.72 -19.84
N ALA A 37 -10.15 -18.50 -19.71
CA ALA A 37 -11.24 -17.99 -20.53
C ALA A 37 -10.88 -16.58 -20.96
N LEU A 38 -11.04 -16.26 -22.23
CA LEU A 38 -10.80 -14.92 -22.76
C LEU A 38 -11.87 -14.54 -23.76
N THR A 39 -12.21 -13.25 -23.80
CA THR A 39 -13.29 -12.73 -24.63
C THR A 39 -12.71 -11.89 -25.75
N VAL A 40 -13.12 -12.13 -26.98
CA VAL A 40 -12.73 -11.35 -28.16
C VAL A 40 -13.97 -10.64 -28.67
N VAL A 41 -13.95 -9.31 -28.77
CA VAL A 41 -15.05 -8.50 -29.27
C VAL A 41 -14.60 -7.79 -30.54
N TYR A 42 -15.23 -8.09 -31.68
CA TYR A 42 -15.10 -7.28 -32.87
C TYR A 42 -16.01 -6.06 -32.78
N LYS A 43 -15.43 -4.88 -32.90
CA LYS A 43 -16.12 -3.60 -32.96
C LYS A 43 -15.89 -2.98 -34.34
N PRO A 44 -16.94 -2.79 -35.15
CA PRO A 44 -16.84 -2.01 -36.38
C PRO A 44 -16.40 -0.59 -36.06
N VAL A 45 -15.41 -0.10 -36.79
CA VAL A 45 -14.86 1.26 -36.68
C VAL A 45 -14.60 1.67 -38.12
N LYS A 46 -15.23 2.74 -38.61
CA LYS A 46 -15.01 3.23 -39.97
C LYS A 46 -13.99 4.36 -39.92
N ILE A 47 -12.72 4.01 -40.04
CA ILE A 47 -11.62 4.98 -40.16
C ILE A 47 -10.77 4.56 -41.36
N ASP A 48 -10.82 5.35 -42.44
CA ASP A 48 -10.04 5.30 -43.69
C ASP A 48 -9.60 3.93 -44.25
N THR A 49 -8.76 3.18 -43.55
CA THR A 49 -8.20 1.87 -43.96
C THR A 49 -8.55 0.71 -43.03
N LEU A 50 -9.26 0.98 -41.94
CA LEU A 50 -9.63 0.01 -40.91
C LEU A 50 -11.15 -0.08 -40.84
N ASN A 51 -11.67 -1.29 -41.01
CA ASN A 51 -13.12 -1.57 -41.00
C ASN A 51 -13.64 -1.95 -39.59
N GLY A 52 -12.72 -2.25 -38.67
CA GLY A 52 -13.02 -2.55 -37.29
C GLY A 52 -11.79 -2.94 -36.48
N VAL A 53 -11.99 -3.07 -35.18
CA VAL A 53 -10.96 -3.52 -34.23
C VAL A 53 -11.46 -4.74 -33.48
N PHE A 54 -10.52 -5.58 -33.06
CA PHE A 54 -10.79 -6.66 -32.13
C PHE A 54 -10.29 -6.27 -30.75
N VAL A 55 -11.15 -6.37 -29.74
CA VAL A 55 -10.84 -6.10 -28.35
C VAL A 55 -10.80 -7.42 -27.61
N VAL A 56 -9.63 -7.82 -27.14
CA VAL A 56 -9.44 -9.04 -26.34
C VAL A 56 -9.40 -8.68 -24.87
N PHE A 57 -10.27 -9.29 -24.09
CA PHE A 57 -10.22 -9.30 -22.64
C PHE A 57 -9.57 -10.60 -22.16
N ASP A 58 -8.35 -10.49 -21.66
CA ASP A 58 -7.61 -11.60 -21.03
C ASP A 58 -7.62 -11.38 -19.52
N PRO A 59 -8.32 -12.19 -18.72
CA PRO A 59 -8.42 -12.00 -17.28
C PRO A 59 -7.15 -12.40 -16.53
N GLN A 60 -6.15 -12.97 -17.20
CA GLN A 60 -4.95 -13.49 -16.56
C GLN A 60 -3.70 -12.68 -16.92
N PRO A 61 -2.70 -12.65 -16.02
CA PRO A 61 -1.38 -12.09 -16.33
C PRO A 61 -0.80 -12.72 -17.59
N ASN A 62 -0.23 -11.90 -18.46
CA ASN A 62 0.42 -12.39 -19.67
C ASN A 62 1.82 -11.76 -19.83
N PRO A 63 2.88 -12.57 -19.69
CA PRO A 63 4.26 -12.12 -19.88
C PRO A 63 4.56 -11.58 -21.27
N SER A 64 3.91 -12.08 -22.34
CA SER A 64 4.19 -11.60 -23.70
C SER A 64 3.64 -10.19 -23.96
N THR A 65 2.59 -9.78 -23.24
CA THR A 65 2.09 -8.40 -23.22
C THR A 65 2.60 -7.57 -22.05
N LYS A 66 3.46 -8.14 -21.20
CA LYS A 66 3.98 -7.52 -19.97
C LYS A 66 2.89 -7.04 -19.02
N THR A 67 1.79 -7.78 -18.94
CA THR A 67 0.67 -7.43 -18.08
C THR A 67 0.60 -8.37 -16.88
N ASP A 68 0.61 -7.79 -15.69
CA ASP A 68 0.57 -8.54 -14.43
C ASP A 68 -0.87 -8.77 -13.91
N ALA A 69 -1.87 -8.36 -14.71
CA ALA A 69 -3.28 -8.37 -14.34
C ALA A 69 -4.18 -8.55 -15.57
N ALA A 70 -5.50 -8.62 -15.33
CA ALA A 70 -6.50 -8.62 -16.37
C ALA A 70 -6.29 -7.46 -17.36
N SER A 71 -6.31 -7.76 -18.64
CA SER A 71 -5.84 -6.90 -19.72
C SER A 71 -6.91 -6.74 -20.79
N LEU A 72 -7.06 -5.51 -21.29
CA LEU A 72 -7.87 -5.20 -22.45
C LEU A 72 -6.95 -4.79 -23.58
N ILE A 73 -6.85 -5.62 -24.62
CA ILE A 73 -5.88 -5.49 -25.70
C ILE A 73 -6.64 -5.24 -27.00
N VAL A 74 -6.19 -4.27 -27.80
CA VAL A 74 -6.83 -3.90 -29.07
C VAL A 74 -5.96 -4.35 -30.23
N PHE A 75 -6.56 -5.11 -31.16
CA PHE A 75 -5.91 -5.61 -32.36
C PHE A 75 -6.58 -5.05 -33.62
N PRO A 76 -5.81 -4.72 -34.66
CA PRO A 76 -6.34 -4.18 -35.91
C PRO A 76 -6.87 -5.27 -36.87
N SER A 77 -6.52 -6.55 -36.66
CA SER A 77 -6.95 -7.64 -37.53
C SER A 77 -7.18 -8.96 -36.78
N SER A 78 -7.92 -9.86 -37.43
CA SER A 78 -8.15 -11.24 -37.00
C SER A 78 -6.84 -12.04 -36.92
N GLU A 79 -5.90 -11.79 -37.83
CA GLU A 79 -4.57 -12.41 -37.85
C GLU A 79 -3.75 -12.05 -36.59
N SER A 80 -3.79 -10.78 -36.16
CA SER A 80 -3.09 -10.37 -34.94
C SER A 80 -3.71 -10.99 -33.69
N VAL A 81 -5.04 -11.13 -33.64
CA VAL A 81 -5.73 -11.87 -32.57
C VAL A 81 -5.31 -13.34 -32.58
N LEU A 82 -5.21 -13.97 -33.76
CA LEU A 82 -4.77 -15.37 -33.86
C LEU A 82 -3.34 -15.54 -33.35
N GLY A 83 -2.43 -14.64 -33.72
CA GLY A 83 -1.06 -14.63 -33.20
C GLY A 83 -1.02 -14.55 -31.68
N TYR A 84 -1.82 -13.65 -31.09
CA TYR A 84 -1.97 -13.55 -29.63
C TYR A 84 -2.50 -14.84 -28.99
N LEU A 85 -3.56 -15.41 -29.55
CA LEU A 85 -4.15 -16.65 -29.02
C LEU A 85 -3.22 -17.85 -29.18
N LEU A 86 -2.42 -17.88 -30.24
CA LEU A 86 -1.35 -18.87 -30.43
C LEU A 86 -0.32 -18.74 -29.32
N GLU A 87 0.23 -17.55 -29.06
CA GLU A 87 1.17 -17.38 -27.94
C GLU A 87 0.56 -17.80 -26.60
N ARG A 88 -0.72 -17.46 -26.38
CA ARG A 88 -1.40 -17.71 -25.11
C ARG A 88 -1.69 -19.20 -24.88
N PHE A 89 -2.12 -19.90 -25.92
CA PHE A 89 -2.57 -21.28 -25.81
C PHE A 89 -1.58 -22.31 -26.35
N TYR A 90 -0.45 -21.87 -26.92
CA TYR A 90 0.56 -22.79 -27.39
C TYR A 90 1.20 -23.54 -26.22
N ILE A 91 1.21 -24.86 -26.35
CA ILE A 91 1.98 -25.74 -25.47
C ILE A 91 2.94 -26.53 -26.36
N ALA A 92 4.23 -26.49 -26.03
CA ALA A 92 5.24 -27.22 -26.77
C ALA A 92 4.94 -28.72 -26.78
N SER A 93 5.16 -29.37 -27.92
CA SER A 93 4.84 -30.80 -28.10
C SER A 93 5.59 -31.70 -27.11
N ALA A 94 6.82 -31.32 -26.71
CA ALA A 94 7.58 -32.04 -25.68
C ALA A 94 6.89 -32.00 -24.31
N THR A 95 6.31 -30.85 -23.94
CA THR A 95 5.56 -30.67 -22.69
C THR A 95 4.27 -31.51 -22.71
N LEU A 96 3.54 -31.51 -23.83
CA LEU A 96 2.34 -32.34 -23.99
C LEU A 96 2.66 -33.84 -23.94
N ALA A 97 3.78 -34.28 -24.53
CA ALA A 97 4.19 -35.69 -24.54
C ALA A 97 4.57 -36.22 -23.15
N SER A 98 4.97 -35.32 -22.24
CA SER A 98 5.32 -35.66 -20.86
C SER A 98 4.12 -35.74 -19.89
N MET A 99 2.93 -35.32 -20.34
CA MET A 99 1.73 -35.27 -19.50
C MET A 99 0.93 -36.59 -19.54
N PRO A 100 0.27 -36.95 -18.43
CA PRO A 100 -0.73 -38.03 -18.44
C PRO A 100 -1.85 -37.75 -19.45
N LYS A 101 -2.34 -38.77 -20.16
CA LYS A 101 -3.39 -38.63 -21.19
C LYS A 101 -4.68 -37.97 -20.65
N SER A 102 -5.03 -38.22 -19.38
CA SER A 102 -6.18 -37.59 -18.70
C SER A 102 -6.05 -36.08 -18.56
N ASP A 103 -4.82 -35.56 -18.48
CA ASP A 103 -4.54 -34.14 -18.35
C ASP A 103 -4.27 -33.49 -19.70
N MET A 104 -3.65 -34.22 -20.64
CA MET A 104 -3.52 -33.78 -22.03
C MET A 104 -4.88 -33.36 -22.62
N ALA A 105 -5.96 -34.09 -22.33
CA ALA A 105 -7.30 -33.74 -22.79
C ALA A 105 -7.75 -32.35 -22.29
N LYS A 106 -7.38 -31.94 -21.08
CA LYS A 106 -7.73 -30.63 -20.51
C LYS A 106 -7.00 -29.49 -21.22
N TYR A 107 -5.74 -29.72 -21.60
CA TYR A 107 -4.89 -28.73 -22.26
C TYR A 107 -5.02 -28.69 -23.79
N THR A 108 -5.57 -29.75 -24.38
CA THR A 108 -5.78 -29.87 -25.84
C THR A 108 -7.24 -29.70 -26.27
N SER A 109 -8.18 -29.74 -25.32
CA SER A 109 -9.58 -29.40 -25.57
C SER A 109 -9.79 -27.89 -25.45
N PHE A 110 -10.48 -27.35 -26.45
CA PHE A 110 -10.81 -25.95 -26.56
C PHE A 110 -12.30 -25.84 -26.88
N THR A 111 -13.00 -24.90 -26.25
CA THR A 111 -14.39 -24.58 -26.56
C THR A 111 -14.53 -23.09 -26.85
N ALA A 112 -14.96 -22.74 -28.05
CA ALA A 112 -15.40 -21.37 -28.35
C ALA A 112 -16.92 -21.31 -28.26
N ARG A 113 -17.45 -20.32 -27.55
CA ARG A 113 -18.85 -19.90 -27.66
C ARG A 113 -18.88 -18.54 -28.33
N TYR A 114 -19.71 -18.41 -29.36
CA TYR A 114 -19.73 -17.24 -30.22
C TYR A 114 -21.02 -16.43 -30.02
N PHE A 115 -20.90 -15.11 -30.14
CA PHE A 115 -21.98 -14.15 -29.95
C PHE A 115 -22.04 -13.24 -31.17
N ILE A 116 -23.07 -13.42 -31.99
CA ILE A 116 -23.43 -12.43 -33.00
C ILE A 116 -24.66 -11.76 -32.44
N ARG A 117 -24.65 -10.45 -32.22
CA ARG A 117 -25.93 -9.75 -32.20
C ARG A 117 -26.41 -9.76 -33.65
N ASN A 118 -27.16 -10.77 -34.07
CA ASN A 118 -27.81 -10.70 -35.38
C ASN A 118 -29.02 -9.78 -35.21
N PRO A 119 -29.08 -8.61 -35.89
CA PRO A 119 -30.19 -7.67 -35.76
C PRO A 119 -31.54 -8.26 -36.24
N GLY A 120 -31.54 -9.43 -36.90
CA GLY A 120 -32.75 -10.19 -37.25
C GLY A 120 -33.16 -11.28 -36.25
N TRP A 121 -32.48 -11.42 -35.10
CA TRP A 121 -32.89 -12.39 -34.07
C TRP A 121 -34.03 -11.83 -33.24
N TYR A 122 -35.19 -12.48 -33.35
CA TYR A 122 -36.32 -12.29 -32.45
C TYR A 122 -36.04 -12.93 -31.08
N PRO A 123 -36.70 -12.50 -30.00
CA PRO A 123 -36.51 -13.03 -28.64
C PRO A 123 -36.63 -14.55 -28.53
N ASP A 124 -37.37 -15.19 -29.45
CA ASP A 124 -37.60 -16.64 -29.47
C ASP A 124 -36.49 -17.45 -30.18
N HIS A 125 -35.40 -16.80 -30.61
CA HIS A 125 -34.28 -17.50 -31.23
C HIS A 125 -33.47 -18.26 -30.16
N ALA A 126 -33.18 -19.54 -30.39
CA ALA A 126 -32.54 -20.43 -29.40
C ALA A 126 -31.19 -19.93 -28.86
N ASP A 127 -30.53 -19.01 -29.57
CA ASP A 127 -29.25 -18.41 -29.20
C ASP A 127 -29.39 -17.10 -28.39
N HIS A 128 -30.61 -16.56 -28.22
CA HIS A 128 -30.88 -15.31 -27.52
C HIS A 128 -30.62 -15.41 -26.01
N ASP A 129 -31.12 -16.47 -25.36
CA ASP A 129 -30.90 -16.71 -23.93
C ASP A 129 -29.41 -16.89 -23.61
N ALA A 130 -28.69 -17.58 -24.50
CA ALA A 130 -27.25 -17.74 -24.40
C ALA A 130 -26.53 -16.39 -24.55
N TYR A 131 -26.98 -15.52 -25.46
CA TYR A 131 -26.45 -14.17 -25.61
C TYR A 131 -26.66 -13.32 -24.35
N GLU A 132 -27.88 -13.29 -23.80
CA GLU A 132 -28.21 -12.49 -22.59
C GLU A 132 -27.45 -12.98 -21.35
N ALA A 133 -27.36 -14.30 -21.14
CA ALA A 133 -26.59 -14.87 -20.03
C ALA A 133 -25.10 -14.48 -20.11
N ASN A 134 -24.51 -14.48 -21.30
CA ASN A 134 -23.10 -14.12 -21.46
C ASN A 134 -22.87 -12.61 -21.40
N LEU A 135 -23.83 -11.80 -21.86
CA LEU A 135 -23.80 -10.35 -21.63
C LEU A 135 -23.85 -10.01 -20.14
N GLN A 136 -24.62 -10.76 -19.36
CA GLN A 136 -24.66 -10.63 -17.91
C GLN A 136 -23.32 -11.00 -17.26
N VAL A 137 -22.67 -12.08 -17.71
CA VAL A 137 -21.31 -12.45 -17.26
C VAL A 137 -20.31 -11.32 -17.54
N LEU A 138 -20.34 -10.73 -18.73
CA LEU A 138 -19.46 -9.60 -19.07
C LEU A 138 -19.70 -8.39 -18.17
N ARG A 139 -20.97 -8.05 -17.89
CA ARG A 139 -21.31 -6.96 -16.96
C ARG A 139 -20.76 -7.23 -15.56
N LEU A 140 -20.92 -8.45 -15.06
CA LEU A 140 -20.39 -8.85 -13.74
C LEU A 140 -18.86 -8.77 -13.70
N GLN A 141 -18.17 -9.19 -14.76
CA GLN A 141 -16.71 -9.09 -14.86
C GLN A 141 -16.24 -7.63 -14.84
N CYS A 142 -16.91 -6.72 -15.56
CA CYS A 142 -16.61 -5.29 -15.49
C CYS A 142 -16.80 -4.70 -14.09
N THR A 143 -17.87 -5.06 -13.40
CA THR A 143 -18.11 -4.63 -12.02
C THR A 143 -17.04 -5.16 -11.09
N LEU A 144 -16.70 -6.45 -11.17
CA LEU A 144 -15.65 -7.07 -10.35
C LEU A 144 -14.29 -6.39 -10.56
N ALA A 145 -13.91 -6.11 -11.80
CA ALA A 145 -12.67 -5.41 -12.11
C ALA A 145 -12.64 -4.00 -11.50
N THR A 146 -13.75 -3.26 -11.60
CA THR A 146 -13.87 -1.91 -11.04
C THR A 146 -13.79 -1.94 -9.51
N THR A 147 -14.51 -2.86 -8.85
CA THR A 147 -14.46 -3.02 -7.40
C THR A 147 -13.07 -3.41 -6.94
N HIS A 148 -12.40 -4.35 -7.63
CA HIS A 148 -11.04 -4.75 -7.28
C HIS A 148 -10.05 -3.57 -7.37
N GLN A 149 -10.16 -2.74 -8.40
CA GLN A 149 -9.33 -1.54 -8.53
C GLN A 149 -9.58 -0.52 -7.40
N GLN A 150 -10.84 -0.36 -6.98
CA GLN A 150 -11.19 0.49 -5.84
C GLN A 150 -10.63 -0.06 -4.52
N THR A 151 -10.71 -1.38 -4.30
CA THR A 151 -10.15 -2.03 -3.12
C THR A 151 -8.63 -1.83 -3.05
N LEU A 152 -7.91 -2.03 -4.15
CA LEU A 152 -6.46 -1.81 -4.20
C LEU A 152 -6.08 -0.35 -3.90
N ALA A 153 -6.85 0.62 -4.39
CA ALA A 153 -6.64 2.03 -4.08
C ALA A 153 -6.85 2.32 -2.58
N ALA A 154 -7.93 1.78 -1.99
CA ALA A 154 -8.23 1.93 -0.57
C ALA A 154 -7.18 1.24 0.33
N GLU A 155 -6.68 0.07 -0.06
CA GLU A 155 -5.60 -0.62 0.65
C GLU A 155 -4.30 0.20 0.65
N LYS A 156 -3.94 0.79 -0.49
CA LYS A 156 -2.76 1.66 -0.60
C LYS A 156 -2.89 2.90 0.29
N GLU A 157 -4.07 3.51 0.33
CA GLU A 157 -4.35 4.65 1.22
C GLU A 157 -4.26 4.24 2.69
N THR A 158 -4.83 3.08 3.05
CA THR A 158 -4.77 2.52 4.41
C THR A 158 -3.32 2.25 4.84
N GLN A 159 -2.50 1.66 3.97
CA GLN A 159 -1.07 1.44 4.23
C GLN A 159 -0.33 2.76 4.45
N HIS A 160 -0.65 3.80 3.67
CA HIS A 160 -0.08 5.12 3.84
C HIS A 160 -0.41 5.72 5.23
N HIS A 161 -1.67 5.60 5.67
CA HIS A 161 -2.09 6.05 7.00
C HIS A 161 -1.42 5.28 8.14
N ILE A 162 -1.29 3.95 8.01
CA ILE A 162 -0.57 3.11 9.00
C ILE A 162 0.89 3.56 9.11
N ALA A 163 1.57 3.79 7.97
CA ALA A 163 2.96 4.25 7.97
C ALA A 163 3.11 5.64 8.63
N LYS A 164 2.19 6.57 8.34
CA LYS A 164 2.18 7.91 8.95
C LYS A 164 1.95 7.83 10.46
N SER A 165 0.96 7.05 10.90
CA SER A 165 0.67 6.85 12.34
C SER A 165 1.84 6.21 13.07
N SER A 166 2.51 5.24 12.46
CA SER A 166 3.70 4.59 13.03
C SER A 166 4.86 5.57 13.25
N ARG A 167 5.10 6.48 12.29
CA ARG A 167 6.11 7.55 12.44
C ARG A 167 5.76 8.50 13.59
N GLN A 168 4.52 8.94 13.67
CA GLN A 168 4.05 9.82 14.76
C GLN A 168 4.17 9.12 16.13
N ALA A 169 3.85 7.83 16.21
CA ALA A 169 4.00 7.06 17.45
C ALA A 169 5.47 6.95 17.89
N GLN A 170 6.41 6.79 16.95
CA GLN A 170 7.85 6.81 17.25
C GLN A 170 8.31 8.18 17.75
N GLU A 171 7.84 9.26 17.13
CA GLU A 171 8.16 10.63 17.55
C GLU A 171 7.62 10.94 18.96
N ILE A 172 6.38 10.53 19.26
CA ILE A 172 5.81 10.64 20.61
C ILE A 172 6.65 9.87 21.64
N ARG A 173 7.13 8.67 21.31
CA ARG A 173 8.01 7.90 22.21
C ARG A 173 9.32 8.63 22.48
N LYS A 174 9.94 9.21 21.45
CA LYS A 174 11.16 10.00 21.59
C LYS A 174 10.95 11.22 22.48
N LEU A 175 9.88 11.98 22.24
CA LEU A 175 9.53 13.16 23.06
C LEU A 175 9.24 12.78 24.51
N ARG A 176 8.62 11.62 24.77
CA ARG A 176 8.41 11.13 26.14
C ARG A 176 9.74 10.81 26.84
N GLN A 177 10.68 10.17 26.16
CA GLN A 177 12.01 9.89 26.70
C GLN A 177 12.78 11.19 27.00
N GLU A 178 12.76 12.15 26.08
CA GLU A 178 13.38 13.47 26.27
C GLU A 178 12.76 14.21 27.47
N LYS A 179 11.43 14.13 27.64
CA LYS A 179 10.73 14.69 28.81
C LYS A 179 11.14 14.02 30.12
N GLU A 180 11.21 12.70 30.16
CA GLU A 180 11.62 11.95 31.37
C GLU A 180 13.06 12.28 31.77
N GLN A 181 13.97 12.36 30.79
CA GLN A 181 15.35 12.79 31.03
C GLN A 181 15.42 14.23 31.57
N GLY A 182 14.65 15.14 30.98
CA GLY A 182 14.54 16.52 31.46
C GLY A 182 14.03 16.59 32.91
N GLN A 183 13.00 15.81 33.25
CA GLN A 183 12.46 15.76 34.62
C GLN A 183 13.48 15.22 35.63
N GLN A 184 14.24 14.18 35.26
CA GLN A 184 15.30 13.66 36.12
C GLN A 184 16.42 14.70 36.33
N ALA A 185 16.80 15.43 35.29
CA ALA A 185 17.79 16.51 35.39
C ALA A 185 17.30 17.63 36.30
N THR A 186 16.03 18.04 36.18
CA THR A 186 15.42 19.05 37.06
C THR A 186 15.40 18.59 38.51
N GLN A 187 14.95 17.36 38.79
CA GLN A 187 14.94 16.83 40.16
C GLN A 187 16.34 16.76 40.77
N LYS A 188 17.36 16.44 39.96
CA LYS A 188 18.75 16.44 40.42
C LYS A 188 19.21 17.85 40.79
N ALA A 189 18.94 18.84 39.94
CA ALA A 189 19.26 20.23 40.21
C ALA A 189 18.55 20.76 41.46
N GLU A 190 17.28 20.40 41.67
CA GLU A 190 16.52 20.77 42.87
C GLU A 190 17.17 20.23 44.15
N ARG A 191 17.63 18.96 44.15
CA ARG A 191 18.37 18.39 45.29
C ARG A 191 19.68 19.10 45.55
N GLU A 192 20.44 19.42 44.50
CA GLU A 192 21.71 20.16 44.63
C GLU A 192 21.49 21.56 45.23
N VAL A 193 20.41 22.24 44.84
CA VAL A 193 20.01 23.54 45.42
C VAL A 193 19.62 23.39 46.90
N GLU A 194 18.84 22.36 47.24
CA GLU A 194 18.43 22.10 48.63
C GLU A 194 19.64 21.79 49.53
N GLU A 195 20.59 20.97 49.05
CA GLU A 195 21.85 20.73 49.74
C GLU A 195 22.65 22.01 49.95
N TYR A 196 22.72 22.87 48.94
CA TYR A 196 23.41 24.15 49.04
C TYR A 196 22.76 25.11 50.05
N LEU A 197 21.44 25.20 50.05
CA LEU A 197 20.68 25.97 51.03
C LEU A 197 20.90 25.46 52.47
N ASN A 198 20.94 24.14 52.65
CA ASN A 198 21.22 23.54 53.95
C ASN A 198 22.64 23.87 54.44
N ARG A 199 23.64 23.85 53.54
CA ARG A 199 25.02 24.26 53.87
C ARG A 199 25.08 25.74 54.28
N LEU A 200 24.44 26.63 53.50
CA LEU A 200 24.38 28.05 53.83
C LEU A 200 23.70 28.31 55.18
N SER A 201 22.61 27.59 55.47
CA SER A 201 21.91 27.68 56.76
C SER A 201 22.82 27.23 57.92
N SER A 202 23.57 26.14 57.75
CA SER A 202 24.54 25.69 58.74
C SER A 202 25.64 26.71 58.99
N GLN A 203 26.21 27.27 57.91
CA GLN A 203 27.24 28.31 58.00
C GLN A 203 26.72 29.59 58.66
N ALA A 204 25.48 29.99 58.36
CA ALA A 204 24.85 31.15 58.99
C ALA A 204 24.68 30.95 60.51
N LYS A 205 24.29 29.75 60.95
CA LYS A 205 24.22 29.39 62.38
C LYS A 205 25.58 29.44 63.04
N GLU A 206 26.61 28.91 62.39
CA GLU A 206 27.99 28.93 62.91
C GLU A 206 28.52 30.37 63.03
N LEU A 207 28.25 31.23 62.05
CA LEU A 207 28.60 32.66 62.11
C LEU A 207 27.89 33.38 63.26
N LEU A 208 26.61 33.09 63.51
CA LEU A 208 25.88 33.62 64.65
C LEU A 208 26.54 33.21 65.98
N THR A 209 26.88 31.93 66.13
CA THR A 209 27.58 31.47 67.36
C THR A 209 28.94 32.12 67.54
N LEU A 210 29.72 32.26 66.46
CA LEU A 210 31.02 32.97 66.51
C LEU A 210 30.85 34.44 66.84
N GLN A 211 29.78 35.09 66.39
CA GLN A 211 29.49 36.48 66.71
C GLN A 211 29.12 36.65 68.20
N GLU A 212 28.32 35.75 68.76
CA GLU A 212 28.01 35.72 70.20
C GLU A 212 29.29 35.51 71.04
N GLU A 213 30.16 34.58 70.64
CA GLU A 213 31.45 34.35 71.30
C GLU A 213 32.37 35.58 71.22
N LYS A 214 32.41 36.24 70.05
CA LYS A 214 33.16 37.48 69.86
C LYS A 214 32.65 38.60 70.77
N GLU A 215 31.33 38.77 70.90
CA GLU A 215 30.75 39.78 71.78
C GLU A 215 31.02 39.48 73.26
N ASN A 216 30.96 38.21 73.66
CA ASN A 216 31.28 37.76 75.01
C ASN A 216 32.76 38.00 75.35
N THR A 217 33.68 37.61 74.46
CA THR A 217 35.12 37.85 74.64
C THR A 217 35.46 39.34 74.64
N ALA A 218 34.85 40.14 73.77
CA ALA A 218 35.00 41.60 73.80
C ALA A 218 34.51 42.21 75.11
N SER A 219 33.40 41.71 75.67
CA SER A 219 32.87 42.15 76.96
C SER A 219 33.82 41.81 78.11
N LYS A 220 34.37 40.58 78.13
CA LYS A 220 35.40 40.17 79.10
C LYS A 220 36.66 41.02 79.00
N LEU A 221 37.12 41.33 77.79
CA LEU A 221 38.28 42.19 77.57
C LEU A 221 38.05 43.60 78.13
N ARG A 222 36.88 44.20 77.89
CA ARG A 222 36.54 45.52 78.44
C ARG A 222 36.52 45.52 79.97
N ALA A 223 35.96 44.47 80.59
CA ALA A 223 35.97 44.32 82.04
C ALA A 223 37.41 44.25 82.57
N LEU A 224 38.27 43.43 81.95
CA LEU A 224 39.67 43.30 82.32
C LEU A 224 40.46 44.62 82.16
N GLN A 225 40.21 45.36 81.08
CA GLN A 225 40.80 46.68 80.85
C GLN A 225 40.37 47.69 81.92
N SER A 226 39.09 47.66 82.30
CA SER A 226 38.56 48.48 83.41
C SER A 226 39.25 48.13 84.73
N ASP A 227 39.38 46.84 85.05
CA ASP A 227 40.04 46.37 86.27
C ASP A 227 41.51 46.76 86.30
N TYR A 228 42.22 46.62 85.18
CA TYR A 228 43.61 47.06 85.03
C TYR A 228 43.75 48.58 85.23
N HIS A 229 42.86 49.38 84.63
CA HIS A 229 42.88 50.84 84.78
C HIS A 229 42.61 51.27 86.23
N ASN A 230 41.69 50.60 86.92
CA ASN A 230 41.44 50.80 88.34
C ASN A 230 42.71 50.53 89.15
N LEU A 231 43.35 49.37 88.97
CA LEU A 231 44.61 49.00 89.64
C LEU A 231 45.75 50.00 89.40
N LEU A 232 45.85 50.53 88.18
CA LEU A 232 46.88 51.52 87.83
C LEU A 232 46.65 52.85 88.57
N ASN A 233 45.40 53.30 88.66
CA ASN A 233 45.01 54.50 89.39
C ASN A 233 45.22 54.33 90.92
N THR A 234 44.95 53.15 91.49
CA THR A 234 45.20 52.90 92.92
C THR A 234 46.69 52.92 93.26
N ASN A 235 47.56 52.43 92.36
CA ASN A 235 49.01 52.44 92.57
C ASN A 235 49.65 53.82 92.37
N GLN A 236 49.02 54.74 91.65
CA GLN A 236 49.49 56.13 91.51
C GLN A 236 49.10 57.03 92.70
N ALA A 237 48.17 56.58 93.55
CA ALA A 237 47.71 57.29 94.75
C ALA A 237 48.47 56.90 96.03
N LEU A 238 49.43 55.98 95.93
CA LEU A 238 50.40 55.59 96.97
C LEU A 238 51.76 56.25 96.71
#